data_AF-A0A920E9Q9-F1
#
_entry.id   AF-A0A920E9Q9-F1
#
_cell.length_a   1.000
_cell.length_b   1.000
_cell.length_c   1.000
_cell.angle_alpha   90.00
_cell.angle_beta   90.00
_cell.angle_gamma   90.00
#
_symmetry.space_group_name_H-M   'P 1'
#
loop_
_entity.id
_entity.type
_entity.pdbx_description
1 polymer ?
#
loop_
_entity_poly.entity_id
_entity_poly.type
_entity_poly.pdbx_seq_one_letter_code
_entity_poly.pdbx_strand_id
1 'polypeptide(L)'
;MGKTFPHFWGIKTFLKWILLIQLGLLSTLIHAVEIQPRDSLHSGVVKEGDFTIFPQNRLGNGLYRNGTLMASEADQQIIGSQPILGIESIVYLYRDVNGQEGLGLVNGINEGTGRLKKVGEEFYEFSNYEIGYQRIFRILQGKSSLSWKSYELLQE
;
A
#
# COMPACT_ATOMS: atom_id res chain seq x y z
N MET A 1 -13.48 9.99 78.17
CA MET A 1 -12.96 10.44 76.87
C MET A 1 -12.30 9.27 76.18
N GLY A 2 -12.83 8.80 75.06
CA GLY A 2 -12.23 7.73 74.26
C GLY A 2 -12.96 7.60 72.94
N LYS A 3 -12.39 8.22 71.89
CA LYS A 3 -12.93 8.20 70.53
C LYS A 3 -12.70 6.81 69.93
N THR A 4 -13.76 6.10 69.55
CA THR A 4 -13.66 4.91 68.70
C THR A 4 -13.77 5.35 67.25
N PHE A 5 -12.62 5.42 66.57
CA PHE A 5 -12.54 5.54 65.11
C PHE A 5 -13.04 4.24 64.46
N PRO A 6 -13.93 4.28 63.47
CA PRO A 6 -14.10 3.13 62.61
C PRO A 6 -13.20 3.24 61.37
N HIS A 7 -12.85 2.07 60.84
CA HIS A 7 -12.74 1.81 59.41
C HIS A 7 -11.37 1.89 58.71
N PHE A 8 -10.37 1.20 59.24
CA PHE A 8 -9.08 0.96 58.55
C PHE A 8 -9.11 -0.13 57.44
N TRP A 9 -10.22 -0.83 57.24
CA TRP A 9 -10.27 -2.01 56.35
C TRP A 9 -10.55 -1.69 54.86
N GLY A 10 -11.26 -0.59 54.57
CA GLY A 10 -11.64 -0.20 53.19
C GLY A 10 -10.52 0.45 52.36
N ILE A 11 -9.50 1.02 53.02
CA ILE A 11 -8.40 1.72 52.35
C ILE A 11 -7.46 0.72 51.65
N LYS A 12 -7.20 -0.44 52.27
CA LYS A 12 -6.30 -1.45 51.69
C LYS A 12 -6.89 -2.10 50.44
N THR A 13 -8.20 -2.32 50.41
CA THR A 13 -8.89 -2.85 49.22
C THR A 13 -8.97 -1.81 48.12
N PHE A 14 -9.29 -0.55 48.44
CA PHE A 14 -9.35 0.56 47.50
C PHE A 14 -8.00 0.84 46.81
N LEU A 15 -6.89 0.83 47.56
CA LEU A 15 -5.53 0.93 47.00
C LEU A 15 -5.18 -0.22 46.07
N LYS A 16 -5.65 -1.44 46.37
CA LYS A 16 -5.44 -2.63 45.53
C LYS A 16 -6.17 -2.51 44.19
N TRP A 17 -7.39 -1.97 44.20
CA TRP A 17 -8.15 -1.68 42.99
C TRP A 17 -7.52 -0.55 42.15
N ILE A 18 -7.01 0.51 42.78
CA ILE A 18 -6.26 1.57 42.08
C ILE A 18 -5.01 1.01 41.40
N LEU A 19 -4.25 0.16 42.09
CA LEU A 19 -3.04 -0.47 41.51
C LEU A 19 -3.38 -1.37 40.31
N LEU A 20 -4.49 -2.12 40.37
CA LEU A 20 -4.99 -2.94 39.27
C LEU A 20 -5.43 -2.11 38.06
N ILE A 21 -6.09 -0.96 38.29
CA ILE A 21 -6.49 -0.04 37.22
C ILE A 21 -5.27 0.62 36.57
N GLN A 22 -4.26 0.99 37.37
CA GLN A 22 -3.00 1.54 36.84
C GLN A 22 -2.19 0.51 36.03
N LEU A 23 -2.18 -0.77 36.43
CA LEU A 23 -1.56 -1.83 35.62
C LEU A 23 -2.33 -2.09 34.32
N GLY A 24 -3.67 -2.02 34.33
CA GLY A 24 -4.49 -2.22 33.14
C GLY A 24 -4.31 -1.12 32.08
N LEU A 25 -4.16 0.13 32.52
CA LEU A 25 -4.01 1.28 31.61
C LEU A 25 -2.67 1.30 30.86
N LEU A 26 -1.60 0.71 31.39
CA LEU A 26 -0.30 0.65 30.70
C LEU A 26 -0.30 -0.26 29.46
N SER A 27 -1.27 -1.19 29.34
CA SER A 27 -1.28 -2.21 28.29
C SER A 27 -1.79 -1.72 26.92
N THR A 28 -2.30 -0.49 26.82
CA THR A 28 -2.98 0.00 25.61
C THR A 28 -2.12 0.88 24.70
N LEU A 29 -0.83 1.08 25.02
CA LEU A 29 0.10 1.93 24.25
C LEU A 29 1.12 1.11 23.45
N ILE A 30 0.80 -0.12 23.06
CA ILE A 30 1.58 -0.82 22.04
C ILE A 30 0.99 -0.43 20.69
N HIS A 31 1.38 0.74 20.18
CA HIS A 31 1.32 0.95 18.74
C HIS A 31 2.20 -0.13 18.11
N ALA A 32 1.58 -1.09 17.40
CA ALA A 32 2.30 -2.10 16.65
C ALA A 32 3.04 -1.42 15.49
N VAL A 33 4.20 -0.86 15.78
CA VAL A 33 5.17 -0.41 14.77
C VAL A 33 5.95 -1.66 14.37
N GLU A 34 5.60 -2.25 13.23
CA GLU A 34 6.41 -3.30 12.62
C GLU A 34 7.75 -2.67 12.20
N ILE A 35 8.79 -2.85 13.01
CA ILE A 35 10.15 -2.43 12.68
C ILE A 35 10.68 -3.42 11.66
N GLN A 36 10.64 -3.06 10.39
CA GLN A 36 11.17 -3.89 9.32
C GLN A 36 12.71 -3.90 9.35
N PRO A 37 13.36 -5.06 9.20
CA PRO A 37 14.81 -5.14 9.10
C PRO A 37 15.28 -4.40 7.83
N ARG A 38 16.01 -3.29 8.02
CA ARG A 38 16.70 -2.58 6.93
C ARG A 38 17.94 -3.37 6.53
N ASP A 39 17.94 -3.96 5.34
CA ASP A 39 19.21 -4.22 4.65
C ASP A 39 19.81 -2.88 4.17
N SER A 40 21.13 -2.82 3.95
CA SER A 40 21.83 -1.58 3.56
C SER A 40 21.50 -1.08 2.14
N LEU A 41 20.73 -1.83 1.36
CA LEU A 41 20.21 -1.50 0.03
C LEU A 41 18.71 -1.14 0.06
N HIS A 42 18.04 -1.29 1.20
CA HIS A 42 16.63 -1.03 1.41
C HIS A 42 16.41 0.45 1.70
N SER A 43 15.92 1.23 0.73
CA SER A 43 15.43 2.59 1.03
C SER A 43 14.10 2.55 1.78
N GLY A 44 13.44 1.39 1.82
CA GLY A 44 12.10 1.18 2.35
C GLY A 44 11.00 1.81 1.47
N VAL A 45 11.33 2.86 0.72
CA VAL A 45 10.41 3.69 -0.07
C VAL A 45 11.00 3.93 -1.46
N VAL A 46 10.24 3.60 -2.51
CA VAL A 46 10.55 4.02 -3.89
C VAL A 46 9.71 5.24 -4.24
N LYS A 47 10.31 6.26 -4.85
CA LYS A 47 9.60 7.46 -5.34
C LYS A 47 9.76 7.56 -6.85
N GLU A 48 8.64 7.73 -7.55
CA GLU A 48 8.58 7.87 -9.01
C GLU A 48 7.57 8.97 -9.37
N GLY A 49 8.06 10.17 -9.68
CA GLY A 49 7.19 11.34 -9.88
C GLY A 49 6.32 11.60 -8.64
N ASP A 50 5.00 11.63 -8.83
CA ASP A 50 4.01 11.82 -7.76
C ASP A 50 3.65 10.53 -7.01
N PHE A 51 4.27 9.41 -7.39
CA PHE A 51 4.01 8.10 -6.81
C PHE A 51 5.07 7.70 -5.80
N THR A 52 4.63 6.92 -4.82
CA THR A 52 5.48 6.33 -3.80
C THR A 52 5.09 4.87 -3.59
N ILE A 53 6.05 3.95 -3.54
CA ILE A 53 5.81 2.54 -3.23
C ILE A 53 6.45 2.21 -1.87
N PHE A 54 5.66 1.66 -0.96
CA PHE A 54 6.10 1.35 0.41
C PHE A 54 5.32 0.15 1.01
N PRO A 55 5.99 -0.77 1.73
CA PRO A 55 7.44 -0.95 1.75
C PRO A 55 7.96 -1.45 0.41
N GLN A 56 9.17 -1.03 0.03
CA GLN A 56 9.82 -1.56 -1.17
C GLN A 56 10.05 -3.08 -1.04
N ASN A 57 10.04 -3.79 -2.16
CA ASN A 57 10.47 -5.21 -2.23
C ASN A 57 9.71 -6.19 -1.33
N ARG A 58 8.43 -5.95 -1.05
CA ARG A 58 7.56 -6.84 -0.26
C ARG A 58 6.25 -7.12 -1.02
N LEU A 59 5.76 -8.35 -0.93
CA LEU A 59 4.36 -8.66 -1.26
C LEU A 59 3.42 -7.89 -0.34
N GLY A 60 2.30 -7.41 -0.87
CA GLY A 60 1.37 -6.57 -0.11
C GLY A 60 1.87 -5.15 0.11
N ASN A 61 2.86 -4.68 -0.65
CA ASN A 61 3.24 -3.29 -0.57
C ASN A 61 2.17 -2.37 -1.17
N GLY A 62 2.21 -1.10 -0.76
CA GLY A 62 1.26 -0.08 -1.19
C GLY A 62 1.85 0.81 -2.28
N LEU A 63 1.03 1.11 -3.28
CA LEU A 63 1.22 2.23 -4.20
C LEU A 63 0.48 3.44 -3.66
N TYR A 64 1.17 4.55 -3.51
CA TYR A 64 0.64 5.81 -3.00
C TYR A 64 0.80 6.91 -4.04
N ARG A 65 -0.15 7.85 -4.08
CA ARG A 65 -0.04 9.11 -4.83
C ARG A 65 -0.30 10.25 -3.88
N ASN A 66 0.64 11.18 -3.73
CA ASN A 66 0.52 12.30 -2.77
C ASN A 66 0.16 11.86 -1.33
N GLY A 67 0.64 10.68 -0.91
CA GLY A 67 0.38 10.10 0.41
C GLY A 67 -0.95 9.33 0.54
N THR A 68 -1.81 9.33 -0.48
CA THR A 68 -3.03 8.52 -0.52
C THR A 68 -2.73 7.14 -1.07
N LEU A 69 -3.16 6.08 -0.36
CA LEU A 69 -3.06 4.69 -0.84
C LEU A 69 -3.98 4.48 -2.05
N MET A 70 -3.39 4.03 -3.16
CA MET A 70 -4.07 3.80 -4.44
C MET A 70 -4.31 2.31 -4.69
N ALA A 71 -3.34 1.46 -4.37
CA ALA A 71 -3.43 0.00 -4.53
C ALA A 71 -2.55 -0.72 -3.52
N SER A 72 -3.00 -1.89 -3.06
CA SER A 72 -2.22 -2.83 -2.26
C SER A 72 -2.89 -4.20 -2.32
N GLU A 73 -2.17 -5.20 -2.82
CA GLU A 73 -2.67 -6.56 -3.00
C GLU A 73 -1.71 -7.54 -2.32
N ALA A 74 -2.23 -8.42 -1.46
CA ALA A 74 -1.42 -9.24 -0.55
C ALA A 74 -0.46 -10.20 -1.27
N ASP A 75 -0.81 -10.63 -2.48
CA ASP A 75 -0.07 -11.57 -3.32
C ASP A 75 0.75 -10.87 -4.43
N GLN A 76 0.86 -9.54 -4.37
CA GLN A 76 1.58 -8.75 -5.35
C GLN A 76 2.64 -7.86 -4.70
N GLN A 77 3.81 -7.81 -5.34
CA GLN A 77 4.83 -6.81 -5.09
C GLN A 77 4.75 -5.78 -6.20
N ILE A 78 4.23 -4.60 -5.91
CA ILE A 78 4.26 -3.45 -6.82
C ILE A 78 5.70 -2.97 -6.96
N ILE A 79 6.15 -2.83 -8.20
CA ILE A 79 7.53 -2.48 -8.55
C ILE A 79 7.64 -1.25 -9.46
N GLY A 80 6.52 -0.69 -9.91
CA GLY A 80 6.49 0.57 -10.65
C GLY A 80 5.06 1.02 -10.98
N SER A 81 4.88 2.27 -11.39
CA SER A 81 3.57 2.80 -11.79
C SER A 81 3.65 3.93 -12.80
N GLN A 82 2.61 4.11 -13.62
CA GLN A 82 2.51 5.17 -14.61
C GLN A 82 1.06 5.64 -14.78
N PRO A 83 0.80 6.96 -14.87
CA PRO A 83 -0.51 7.47 -15.25
C PRO A 83 -0.85 7.11 -16.70
N ILE A 84 -2.11 6.83 -16.98
CA ILE A 84 -2.61 6.69 -18.35
C ILE A 84 -2.81 8.10 -18.92
N LEU A 85 -2.07 8.45 -19.98
CA LEU A 85 -2.03 9.83 -20.48
C LEU A 85 -3.41 10.38 -20.90
N GLY A 86 -3.80 11.52 -20.35
CA GLY A 86 -5.08 12.17 -20.68
C GLY A 86 -6.26 11.71 -19.84
N ILE A 87 -6.03 10.81 -18.88
CA ILE A 87 -6.99 10.38 -17.86
C ILE A 87 -6.27 10.26 -16.49
N GLU A 88 -7.03 10.20 -15.41
CA GLU A 88 -6.58 10.10 -14.01
C GLU A 88 -6.14 8.67 -13.63
N SER A 89 -6.66 7.67 -14.34
CA SER A 89 -6.36 6.24 -14.12
C SER A 89 -4.87 5.94 -14.21
N ILE A 90 -4.45 4.90 -13.47
CA ILE A 90 -3.04 4.52 -13.32
C ILE A 90 -2.90 3.03 -13.64
N VAL A 91 -1.85 2.69 -14.38
CA VAL A 91 -1.39 1.30 -14.51
C VAL A 91 -0.17 1.11 -13.64
N TYR A 92 -0.12 0.00 -12.90
CA TYR A 92 1.04 -0.37 -12.09
C TYR A 92 1.59 -1.73 -12.49
N LEU A 93 2.91 -1.84 -12.45
CA LEU A 93 3.63 -3.09 -12.67
C LEU A 93 3.78 -3.80 -11.33
N TYR A 94 3.40 -5.07 -11.30
CA TYR A 94 3.59 -5.92 -10.14
C TYR A 94 4.33 -7.21 -10.51
N ARG A 95 4.91 -7.84 -9.49
CA ARG A 95 5.40 -9.20 -9.51
C ARG A 95 4.56 -10.05 -8.55
N ASP A 96 4.05 -11.17 -9.02
CA ASP A 96 3.24 -12.09 -8.21
C ASP A 96 4.10 -12.97 -7.28
N VAL A 97 3.43 -13.81 -6.49
CA VAL A 97 4.08 -14.80 -5.60
C VAL A 97 5.00 -15.79 -6.32
N ASN A 98 4.79 -16.02 -7.63
CA ASN A 98 5.59 -16.92 -8.45
C ASN A 98 6.74 -16.18 -9.17
N GLY A 99 6.89 -14.87 -8.96
CA GLY A 99 7.87 -14.05 -9.64
C GLY A 99 7.45 -13.61 -11.05
N GLN A 100 6.23 -13.87 -11.48
CA GLN A 100 5.70 -13.45 -12.79
C GLN A 100 5.28 -11.98 -12.75
N GLU A 101 5.60 -11.26 -13.81
CA GLU A 101 5.24 -9.84 -13.94
C GLU A 101 3.86 -9.67 -14.59
N GLY A 102 3.11 -8.71 -14.09
CA GLY A 102 1.78 -8.37 -14.57
C GLY A 102 1.45 -6.89 -14.37
N LEU A 103 0.35 -6.45 -14.99
CA LEU A 103 -0.15 -5.09 -14.86
C LEU A 103 -1.46 -5.08 -14.10
N GLY A 104 -1.56 -4.17 -13.12
CA GLY A 104 -2.78 -3.83 -12.41
C GLY A 104 -3.27 -2.43 -12.77
N LEU A 105 -4.53 -2.15 -12.42
CA LEU A 105 -5.22 -0.89 -12.74
C LEU A 105 -5.76 -0.25 -11.47
N VAL A 106 -5.58 1.06 -11.36
CA VAL A 106 -6.35 1.92 -10.45
C VAL A 106 -7.17 2.88 -11.30
N ASN A 107 -8.49 2.77 -11.22
CA ASN A 107 -9.39 3.69 -11.92
C ASN A 107 -9.34 5.08 -11.29
N GLY A 108 -9.39 6.11 -12.13
CA GLY A 108 -9.60 7.48 -11.70
C GLY A 108 -10.97 7.65 -11.03
N ILE A 109 -11.04 8.53 -10.03
CA ILE A 109 -12.25 8.69 -9.20
C ILE A 109 -13.44 9.14 -10.05
N ASN A 110 -13.19 9.94 -11.08
CA ASN A 110 -14.22 10.56 -11.91
C ASN A 110 -14.38 9.91 -13.29
N GLU A 111 -13.75 8.75 -13.51
CA GLU A 111 -13.60 8.19 -14.86
C GLU A 111 -14.48 6.98 -15.13
N GLY A 112 -15.30 6.59 -14.15
CA GLY A 112 -16.12 5.39 -14.27
C GLY A 112 -15.28 4.11 -14.20
N THR A 113 -15.78 3.04 -14.83
CA THR A 113 -15.23 1.70 -14.65
C THR A 113 -14.33 1.28 -15.81
N GLY A 114 -13.10 1.80 -15.82
CA GLY A 114 -12.04 1.29 -16.69
C GLY A 114 -11.71 -0.18 -16.40
N ARG A 115 -11.32 -0.91 -17.43
CA ARG A 115 -10.93 -2.32 -17.36
C ARG A 115 -9.57 -2.53 -18.00
N LEU A 116 -8.71 -3.30 -17.35
CA LEU A 116 -7.44 -3.74 -17.88
C LEU A 116 -7.50 -5.26 -18.10
N LYS A 117 -7.24 -5.71 -19.33
CA LYS A 117 -7.32 -7.11 -19.72
C LYS A 117 -5.99 -7.55 -20.32
N LYS A 118 -5.48 -8.70 -19.90
CA LYS A 118 -4.36 -9.35 -20.59
C LYS A 118 -4.85 -9.89 -21.95
N VAL A 119 -4.25 -9.42 -23.03
CA VAL A 119 -4.64 -9.78 -24.42
C VAL A 119 -3.54 -10.54 -25.17
N GLY A 120 -2.32 -10.57 -24.62
CA GLY A 120 -1.21 -11.37 -25.12
C GLY A 120 -0.23 -11.70 -24.00
N GLU A 121 0.86 -12.39 -24.33
CA GLU A 121 1.89 -12.78 -23.36
C GLU A 121 2.45 -11.58 -22.58
N GLU A 122 2.79 -10.52 -23.32
CA GLU A 122 3.32 -9.26 -22.79
C GLU A 122 2.31 -8.10 -22.86
N PHE A 123 1.14 -8.32 -23.46
CA PHE A 123 0.23 -7.24 -23.85
C PHE A 123 -1.02 -7.17 -22.98
N TYR A 124 -1.37 -5.94 -22.60
CA TYR A 124 -2.58 -5.62 -21.87
C TYR A 124 -3.34 -4.52 -22.59
N GLU A 125 -4.65 -4.64 -22.63
CA GLU A 125 -5.56 -3.63 -23.15
C GLU A 125 -6.31 -2.96 -22.00
N PHE A 126 -6.21 -1.65 -21.93
CA PHE A 126 -7.09 -0.82 -21.13
C PHE A 126 -8.23 -0.31 -22.01
N SER A 127 -9.45 -0.48 -21.53
CA SER A 127 -10.66 0.05 -22.15
C SER A 127 -11.54 0.72 -21.10
N ASN A 128 -12.02 1.92 -21.41
CA ASN A 128 -13.04 2.62 -20.65
C ASN A 128 -14.12 3.13 -21.60
N TYR A 129 -15.23 2.40 -21.67
CA TYR A 129 -16.32 2.68 -22.61
C TYR A 129 -17.16 3.90 -22.23
N GLU A 130 -17.16 4.30 -20.96
CA GLU A 130 -17.93 5.46 -20.49
C GLU A 130 -17.37 6.77 -21.06
N ILE A 131 -16.05 6.84 -21.22
CA ILE A 131 -15.34 8.00 -21.79
C ILE A 131 -14.76 7.73 -23.19
N GLY A 132 -15.07 6.57 -23.79
CA GLY A 132 -14.62 6.21 -25.14
C GLY A 132 -13.10 6.11 -25.28
N TYR A 133 -12.40 5.58 -24.28
CA TYR A 133 -10.94 5.61 -24.21
C TYR A 133 -10.34 4.20 -24.24
N GLN A 134 -9.29 3.99 -25.04
CA GLN A 134 -8.58 2.71 -25.15
C GLN A 134 -7.08 2.91 -25.28
N ARG A 135 -6.29 2.02 -24.67
CA ARG A 135 -4.82 1.98 -24.76
C ARG A 135 -4.31 0.55 -24.69
N ILE A 136 -3.19 0.29 -25.37
CA ILE A 136 -2.43 -0.95 -25.23
C ILE A 136 -1.16 -0.68 -24.43
N PHE A 137 -0.85 -1.58 -23.50
CA PHE A 137 0.38 -1.61 -22.73
C PHE A 137 1.16 -2.89 -23.06
N ARG A 138 2.49 -2.78 -23.04
CA ARG A 138 3.40 -3.91 -23.21
C ARG A 138 4.40 -3.95 -22.07
N ILE A 139 4.57 -5.11 -21.45
CA ILE A 139 5.69 -5.38 -20.53
C ILE A 139 6.91 -5.73 -21.38
N LEU A 140 8.04 -5.05 -21.18
CA LEU A 140 9.29 -5.33 -21.89
C LEU A 140 10.18 -6.20 -21.00
N GLN A 141 10.29 -7.49 -21.30
CA GLN A 141 11.20 -8.38 -20.57
C GLN A 141 12.67 -8.07 -20.94
N GLY A 142 13.52 -7.77 -19.94
CA GLY A 142 14.98 -7.84 -20.11
C GLY A 142 15.80 -6.54 -20.12
N LYS A 143 15.43 -5.48 -19.39
CA LYS A 143 16.39 -4.39 -19.09
C LYS A 143 16.32 -3.94 -17.63
N SER A 144 17.15 -4.56 -16.81
CA SER A 144 17.53 -4.03 -15.50
C SER A 144 18.38 -2.76 -15.66
N SER A 145 18.16 -1.81 -14.75
CA SER A 145 18.79 -0.48 -14.62
C SER A 145 18.17 0.67 -15.42
N LEU A 146 17.44 1.53 -14.70
CA LEU A 146 17.48 3.00 -14.82
C LEU A 146 17.55 3.56 -16.25
N SER A 147 16.62 3.17 -17.12
CA SER A 147 16.39 3.85 -18.40
C SER A 147 15.05 3.38 -18.99
N TRP A 148 13.95 3.88 -18.44
CA TRP A 148 12.61 3.58 -18.95
C TRP A 148 12.34 4.46 -20.16
N LYS A 149 12.67 3.95 -21.35
CA LYS A 149 12.16 4.47 -22.63
C LYS A 149 11.36 3.39 -23.34
N SER A 150 10.24 3.87 -23.90
CA SER A 150 9.44 3.33 -24.99
C SER A 150 8.62 2.08 -24.71
N TYR A 151 7.44 2.24 -24.12
CA TYR A 151 6.26 1.65 -24.74
C TYR A 151 5.91 2.49 -25.98
N GLU A 152 5.72 1.85 -27.12
CA GLU A 152 5.28 2.50 -28.34
C GLU A 152 3.74 2.59 -28.29
N LEU A 153 3.23 3.82 -28.35
CA LEU A 153 1.81 4.09 -28.54
C LEU A 153 1.43 3.59 -29.94
N LEU A 154 0.86 2.41 -30.04
CA LEU A 154 0.10 2.03 -31.22
C LEU A 154 -1.24 2.77 -31.12
N GLN A 155 -1.30 3.99 -31.65
CA GLN A 155 -2.59 4.62 -31.97
C GLN A 155 -3.00 4.19 -33.38
N GLU A 156 -4.29 3.88 -33.51
CA GLU A 156 -5.09 4.39 -34.63
C GLU A 156 -6.00 5.50 -34.10
#